data_AF-F7RRY4-F1
#
_entry.id   AF-F7RRY4-F1
#
_cell.length_a   1.000
_cell.length_b   1.000
_cell.length_c   1.000
_cell.angle_alpha   90.00
_cell.angle_beta   90.00
_cell.angle_gamma   90.00
#
_symmetry.space_group_name_H-M   'P 1'
#
loop_
_entity.id
_entity.type
_entity.pdbx_description
1 polymer ?
#
loop_
_entity_poly.entity_id
_entity_poly.type
_entity_poly.pdbx_seq_one_letter_code
_entity_poly.pdbx_strand_id
1 'polypeptide(L)'
;MRNILTILLVLAFSGKTIAADEITIFVKENSYFIDSSKESLSAVELEEKLKHLQFSSVTLDIDYCAIETLAYAYVAISNAKPSVTDIKLKASGNHEESKCNDV
;
A
#
# COMPACT_ATOMS: atom_id res chain seq x y z
N MET A 1 42.17 -17.51 -18.46
CA MET A 1 41.55 -17.46 -17.12
C MET A 1 41.05 -16.08 -16.70
N ARG A 2 41.65 -14.96 -17.15
CA ARG A 2 41.23 -13.59 -16.75
C ARG A 2 39.78 -13.22 -17.12
N ASN A 3 39.27 -13.73 -18.24
CA ASN A 3 37.92 -13.38 -18.72
C ASN A 3 36.78 -14.11 -17.98
N ILE A 4 37.08 -15.22 -17.30
CA ILE A 4 36.07 -15.99 -16.54
C ILE A 4 35.73 -15.24 -15.24
N LEU A 5 36.72 -14.59 -14.63
CA LEU A 5 36.56 -13.83 -13.40
C LEU A 5 35.67 -12.58 -13.61
N THR A 6 35.82 -11.89 -14.74
CA THR A 6 34.98 -10.73 -15.10
C THR A 6 33.55 -11.14 -15.43
N ILE A 7 33.33 -12.28 -16.09
CA ILE A 7 31.99 -12.80 -16.37
C ILE A 7 31.27 -13.15 -15.06
N LEU A 8 31.95 -13.79 -14.10
CA LEU A 8 31.43 -14.08 -12.76
C LEU A 8 31.07 -12.82 -11.98
N LEU A 9 31.86 -11.75 -12.10
CA LEU A 9 31.59 -10.47 -11.42
C LEU A 9 30.36 -9.75 -12.00
N VAL A 10 30.15 -9.81 -13.31
CA VAL A 10 28.98 -9.22 -13.99
C VAL A 10 27.70 -10.01 -13.67
N LEU A 11 27.78 -11.33 -13.60
CA LEU A 11 26.66 -12.20 -13.19
C LEU A 11 26.26 -12.01 -11.72
N ALA A 12 27.20 -11.67 -10.84
CA ALA A 12 26.90 -11.35 -9.45
C ALA A 12 26.14 -10.01 -9.29
N PHE A 13 26.19 -9.13 -10.29
CA PHE A 13 25.50 -7.83 -10.29
C PHE A 13 24.15 -7.86 -11.01
N SER A 14 23.89 -8.90 -11.81
CA SER A 14 22.61 -9.07 -12.50
C SER A 14 21.55 -9.65 -11.55
N GLY A 15 20.68 -8.77 -11.06
CA GLY A 15 19.32 -9.15 -10.69
C GLY A 15 19.02 -9.18 -9.20
N LYS A 16 19.13 -8.05 -8.51
CA LYS A 16 18.13 -7.76 -7.48
C LYS A 16 16.91 -7.16 -8.17
N THR A 17 16.07 -8.02 -8.75
CA THR A 17 14.70 -7.60 -9.01
C THR A 17 14.09 -7.39 -7.62
N ILE A 18 14.00 -6.14 -7.17
CA ILE A 18 13.11 -5.83 -6.05
C ILE A 18 11.73 -6.09 -6.66
N ALA A 19 11.17 -7.26 -6.36
CA ALA A 19 9.77 -7.50 -6.69
C ALA A 19 9.02 -6.31 -6.11
N ALA A 20 8.27 -5.63 -6.97
CA ALA A 20 7.46 -4.51 -6.55
C ALA A 20 6.38 -5.07 -5.63
N ASP A 21 6.68 -5.14 -4.32
CA ASP A 21 5.71 -5.62 -3.34
C ASP A 21 4.54 -4.63 -3.37
N GLU A 22 3.40 -5.14 -3.80
CA GLU A 22 2.11 -4.46 -3.80
C GLU A 22 1.43 -4.76 -2.48
N ILE A 23 1.01 -3.73 -1.76
CA ILE A 23 0.19 -3.88 -0.56
C ILE A 23 -1.25 -3.47 -0.88
N THR A 24 -2.21 -4.09 -0.20
CA THR A 24 -3.61 -3.68 -0.24
C THR A 24 -3.95 -2.96 1.06
N ILE A 25 -4.49 -1.74 0.97
CA ILE A 25 -5.03 -1.03 2.13
C ILE A 25 -6.55 -1.05 1.98
N PHE A 26 -7.22 -1.71 2.92
CA PHE A 26 -8.67 -1.68 3.01
C PHE A 26 -9.09 -0.41 3.74
N VAL A 27 -9.76 0.48 3.03
CA VAL A 27 -10.25 1.76 3.54
C VAL A 27 -11.70 1.56 3.97
N LYS A 28 -11.95 1.56 5.28
CA LYS A 28 -13.29 1.52 5.88
C LYS A 28 -13.73 2.93 6.25
N GLU A 29 -15.00 3.06 6.62
CA GLU A 29 -15.60 4.35 7.02
C GLU A 29 -14.76 5.09 8.07
N ASN A 30 -14.26 4.39 9.11
CA ASN A 30 -13.52 5.02 10.21
C ASN A 30 -12.18 4.36 10.53
N SER A 31 -11.68 3.48 9.65
CA SER A 31 -10.46 2.73 9.92
C SER A 31 -9.77 2.16 8.68
N TYR A 32 -8.55 1.66 8.87
CA TYR A 32 -7.75 1.04 7.82
C TYR A 32 -7.23 -0.33 8.25
N PHE A 33 -7.06 -1.20 7.27
CA PHE A 33 -6.37 -2.49 7.42
C PHE A 33 -5.36 -2.64 6.29
N ILE A 34 -4.22 -3.27 6.58
CA ILE A 34 -3.19 -3.56 5.57
C ILE A 34 -3.16 -5.06 5.30
N ASP A 35 -3.30 -5.46 4.04
CA ASP A 35 -3.32 -6.84 3.57
C ASP A 35 -4.26 -7.73 4.41
N SER A 36 -3.80 -8.89 4.84
CA SER A 36 -4.57 -9.81 5.69
C SER A 36 -4.54 -9.45 7.18
N SER A 37 -4.06 -8.26 7.56
CA SER A 37 -4.05 -7.83 8.96
C SER A 37 -5.48 -7.68 9.49
N LYS A 38 -5.68 -8.12 10.74
CA LYS A 38 -6.93 -7.90 11.48
C LYS A 38 -6.88 -6.65 12.36
N GLU A 39 -5.76 -5.95 12.36
CA GLU A 39 -5.55 -4.75 13.16
C GLU A 39 -6.19 -3.55 12.47
N SER A 40 -7.14 -2.94 13.17
CA SER A 40 -7.80 -1.70 12.76
C SER A 40 -6.90 -0.53 13.13
N LEU A 41 -6.60 0.32 12.15
CA LEU A 41 -5.70 1.46 12.30
C LEU A 41 -6.48 2.78 12.15
N SER A 42 -6.05 3.80 12.88
CA SER A 42 -6.31 5.20 12.56
C SER A 42 -5.39 5.68 11.43
N ALA A 43 -5.62 6.91 10.92
CA ALA A 43 -4.79 7.47 9.85
C ALA A 43 -3.33 7.68 10.30
N VAL A 44 -3.10 8.06 11.55
CA VAL A 44 -1.76 8.27 12.11
C VAL A 44 -1.03 6.93 12.27
N GLU A 45 -1.71 5.90 12.77
CA GLU A 45 -1.15 4.55 12.92
C GLU A 45 -0.87 3.91 11.55
N LEU A 46 -1.72 4.18 10.56
CA LEU A 46 -1.49 3.77 9.17
C LEU A 46 -0.17 4.38 8.66
N GLU A 47 0.00 5.71 8.77
CA GLU A 47 1.21 6.39 8.32
C GLU A 47 2.47 5.79 8.97
N GLU A 48 2.46 5.63 10.29
CA GLU A 48 3.60 5.06 11.03
C GLU A 48 3.93 3.64 10.56
N LYS A 49 2.92 2.78 10.37
CA LYS A 49 3.16 1.42 9.84
C LYS A 49 3.72 1.44 8.43
N LEU A 50 3.21 2.28 7.54
CA LEU A 50 3.68 2.37 6.16
C LEU A 50 5.15 2.78 6.08
N LYS A 51 5.66 3.61 7.01
CA LYS A 51 7.09 3.99 7.05
C LYS A 51 8.01 2.77 7.19
N HIS A 52 7.55 1.76 7.93
CA HIS A 52 8.32 0.55 8.23
C HIS A 52 8.19 -0.55 7.18
N LEU A 53 7.21 -0.47 6.28
CA LEU A 53 7.02 -1.44 5.21
C LEU A 53 7.88 -1.13 3.99
N GLN A 54 8.23 -2.16 3.23
CA GLN A 54 8.85 -2.04 1.91
C GLN A 54 7.78 -2.40 0.89
N PHE A 55 7.39 -1.42 0.08
CA PHE A 55 6.41 -1.58 -1.00
C PHE A 55 6.67 -0.50 -2.05
N SER A 56 6.14 -0.73 -3.26
CA SER A 56 6.33 0.20 -4.38
C SER A 56 5.04 0.51 -5.14
N SER A 57 3.97 -0.24 -4.86
CA SER A 57 2.62 0.02 -5.33
C SER A 57 1.61 -0.24 -4.22
N VAL A 58 0.45 0.41 -4.31
CA VAL A 58 -0.64 0.27 -3.34
C VAL A 58 -1.95 0.06 -4.10
N THR A 59 -2.74 -0.91 -3.66
CA THR A 59 -4.17 -0.96 -3.98
C THR A 59 -4.97 -0.43 -2.79
N LEU A 60 -5.72 0.65 -3.00
CA LEU A 60 -6.73 1.13 -2.05
C LEU A 60 -8.04 0.41 -2.35
N ASP A 61 -8.42 -0.50 -1.46
CA ASP A 61 -9.69 -1.23 -1.54
C ASP A 61 -10.73 -0.54 -0.66
N ILE A 62 -11.62 0.21 -1.29
CA ILE A 62 -12.46 1.24 -0.67
C ILE A 62 -13.86 0.70 -0.41
N ASP A 63 -14.28 0.77 0.84
CA ASP A 63 -15.68 0.53 1.22
C ASP A 63 -16.56 1.72 0.79
N TYR A 64 -17.83 1.45 0.55
CA TYR A 64 -18.77 2.42 -0.01
C TYR A 64 -18.83 3.73 0.82
N CYS A 65 -18.80 3.61 2.14
CA CYS A 65 -18.92 4.74 3.08
C CYS A 65 -17.58 5.44 3.41
N ALA A 66 -16.49 5.10 2.73
CA ALA A 66 -15.15 5.53 3.11
C ALA A 66 -14.59 6.71 2.28
N ILE A 67 -15.46 7.52 1.68
CA ILE A 67 -15.04 8.60 0.75
C ILE A 67 -14.16 9.64 1.46
N GLU A 68 -14.52 10.10 2.66
CA GLU A 68 -13.70 11.07 3.40
C GLU A 68 -12.40 10.43 3.88
N THR A 69 -12.50 9.18 4.34
CA THR A 69 -11.40 8.39 4.89
C THR A 69 -10.36 8.02 3.83
N LEU A 70 -10.76 7.94 2.56
CA LEU A 70 -9.86 7.78 1.43
C LEU A 70 -8.81 8.90 1.33
N ALA A 71 -9.20 10.16 1.55
CA ALA A 71 -8.28 11.29 1.44
C ALA A 71 -7.13 11.18 2.46
N TYR A 72 -7.46 10.78 3.68
CA TYR A 72 -6.46 10.55 4.73
C TYR A 72 -5.54 9.36 4.42
N ALA A 73 -6.04 8.31 3.75
CA ALA A 73 -5.20 7.22 3.26
C ALA A 73 -4.13 7.72 2.28
N TYR A 74 -4.52 8.57 1.33
CA TYR A 74 -3.60 9.18 0.37
C TYR A 74 -2.52 10.02 1.05
N VAL A 75 -2.90 10.84 2.03
CA VAL A 75 -1.95 11.65 2.81
C VAL A 75 -0.98 10.76 3.56
N ALA A 76 -1.46 9.72 4.23
CA ALA A 76 -0.63 8.77 4.97
C ALA A 76 0.40 8.07 4.04
N ILE A 77 -0.03 7.62 2.85
CA ILE A 77 0.88 7.02 1.86
C ILE A 77 1.93 8.04 1.40
N SER A 78 1.49 9.25 1.02
CA SER A 78 2.39 10.30 0.52
C SER A 78 3.44 10.71 1.55
N ASN A 79 3.08 10.76 2.84
CA ASN A 79 4.01 11.08 3.92
C ASN A 79 4.97 9.93 4.22
N ALA A 80 4.45 8.70 4.27
CA ALA A 80 5.24 7.54 4.65
C ALA A 80 6.19 7.05 3.55
N LYS A 81 5.74 7.08 2.29
CA LYS A 81 6.49 6.63 1.11
C LYS A 81 6.23 7.54 -0.10
N PRO A 82 6.84 8.74 -0.15
CA PRO A 82 6.70 9.68 -1.27
C PRO A 82 7.10 9.10 -2.65
N SER A 83 7.87 8.02 -2.67
CA SER A 83 8.31 7.34 -3.89
C SER A 83 7.22 6.49 -4.55
N VAL A 84 6.13 6.20 -3.85
CA VAL A 84 5.02 5.38 -4.37
C VAL A 84 4.17 6.24 -5.29
N THR A 85 4.15 5.86 -6.56
CA THR A 85 3.40 6.58 -7.62
C THR A 85 2.31 5.73 -8.25
N ASP A 86 2.38 4.41 -8.09
CA ASP A 86 1.34 3.47 -8.54
C ASP A 86 0.36 3.20 -7.40
N ILE A 87 -0.75 3.97 -7.40
CA ILE A 87 -1.87 3.81 -6.47
C ILE A 87 -3.11 3.42 -7.28
N LYS A 88 -3.59 2.20 -7.09
CA LYS A 88 -4.80 1.68 -7.74
C LYS A 88 -5.99 1.87 -6.80
N LEU A 89 -7.12 2.26 -7.38
CA LEU A 89 -8.39 2.32 -6.67
C LEU A 89 -9.25 1.12 -7.05
N LYS A 90 -9.74 0.42 -6.03
CA LYS A 90 -10.71 -0.64 -6.18
C LYS A 90 -11.86 -0.33 -5.23
N ALA A 91 -13.08 -0.30 -5.74
CA ALA A 91 -14.25 -0.27 -4.88
C ALA A 91 -14.63 -1.72 -4.57
N SER A 92 -14.56 -2.12 -3.31
CA SER A 92 -15.17 -3.37 -2.87
C SER A 92 -16.10 -3.11 -1.69
N GLY A 93 -17.37 -3.34 -1.94
CA GLY A 93 -18.44 -3.08 -0.99
C GLY A 93 -19.74 -3.45 -1.65
N ASN A 94 -20.44 -4.40 -1.06
CA ASN A 94 -21.79 -4.79 -1.48
C ASN A 94 -22.87 -4.06 -0.65
N HIS A 95 -22.47 -2.99 0.06
CA HIS A 95 -23.33 -2.28 0.99
C HIS A 95 -24.04 -1.14 0.27
N GLU A 96 -25.36 -1.08 0.46
CA GLU A 96 -26.21 0.00 -0.01
C GLU A 96 -25.86 1.31 0.71
N GLU A 97 -25.90 2.42 -0.03
CA GLU A 97 -25.70 3.80 0.43
C GLU A 97 -26.43 4.14 1.74
N SER A 98 -27.59 3.50 1.95
CA SER A 98 -28.48 3.69 3.11
C SER A 98 -27.91 3.23 4.47
N LYS A 99 -26.73 2.59 4.50
CA LYS A 99 -26.12 2.03 5.71
C LYS A 99 -24.83 2.71 6.14
N CYS A 100 -24.41 3.77 5.47
CA CYS A 100 -23.34 4.60 5.99
C CYS A 100 -23.81 5.22 7.29
N ASN A 101 -22.96 5.19 8.31
CA ASN A 101 -23.27 5.94 9.52
C ASN A 101 -23.20 7.40 9.10
N ASP A 102 -24.30 8.14 9.29
CA ASP A 102 -24.27 9.60 9.16
C ASP A 102 -23.12 10.10 10.05
N VAL A 103 -22.07 10.63 9.42
CA VAL A 103 -20.92 11.26 10.09
C VAL A 103 -21.26 12.71 10.39
#